data_AF-A0A836KFL6-F1
#
_entry.id   AF-A0A836KFL6-F1
#
_cell.length_a   1.000
_cell.length_b   1.000
_cell.length_c   1.000
_cell.angle_alpha   90.00
_cell.angle_beta   90.00
_cell.angle_gamma   90.00
#
_symmetry.space_group_name_H-M   'P 1'
#
loop_
_entity.id
_entity.type
_entity.pdbx_description
1 polymer ?
#
loop_
_entity_poly.entity_id
_entity_poly.type
_entity_poly.pdbx_seq_one_letter_code
_entity_poly.pdbx_strand_id
1 'polypeptide(L)'
;MNLQNRNVPPIAAGILYGLSLILFIDGIILSQQEPNRENHFSFLQCIPAVFSTAGFLLLHLVSPSEVKERDGRGRVLLFMSWLALFGSSVGALVIAFFLYTGKQSRTRAAPGVSLVLYTCLAPISTSVLWWGRRVSESDEW
;
A
#
# COMPACT_ATOMS: atom_id res chain seq x y z
N MET A 1 28.21 10.89 6.77
CA MET A 1 26.99 10.99 5.94
C MET A 1 25.91 11.57 6.84
N ASN A 2 25.50 12.82 6.59
CA ASN A 2 24.61 13.56 7.48
C ASN A 2 23.20 12.94 7.37
N LEU A 3 22.84 12.04 8.29
CA LEU A 3 21.55 11.34 8.32
C LEU A 3 20.39 12.24 8.82
N GLN A 4 20.68 13.50 9.13
CA GLN A 4 19.74 14.47 9.69
C GLN A 4 19.11 15.35 8.60
N ASN A 5 18.73 14.74 7.46
CA ASN A 5 17.93 15.45 6.47
C ASN A 5 16.47 15.01 6.65
N ARG A 6 15.67 15.85 7.33
CA ARG A 6 14.24 15.65 7.68
C ARG A 6 13.37 15.25 6.47
N ASN A 7 13.86 15.53 5.26
CA ASN A 7 13.17 15.27 4.00
C ASN A 7 13.41 13.86 3.42
N VAL A 8 14.39 13.09 3.91
CA VAL A 8 14.72 11.76 3.35
C VAL A 8 13.60 10.74 3.52
N PRO A 9 12.96 10.58 4.70
CA PRO A 9 11.88 9.59 4.86
C PRO A 9 10.66 9.85 3.96
N PRO A 10 10.16 11.11 3.84
CA PRO A 10 9.11 11.44 2.87
C PRO A 10 9.46 11.12 1.42
N ILE A 11 10.67 11.49 0.98
CA ILE A 11 11.12 11.22 -0.40
C ILE A 11 11.21 9.72 -0.66
N ALA A 12 11.85 8.97 0.25
CA ALA A 12 12.01 7.52 0.11
C ALA A 12 10.65 6.81 0.04
N ALA A 13 9.72 7.18 0.91
CA ALA A 13 8.38 6.62 0.91
C ALA A 13 7.56 6.97 -0.33
N GLY A 14 7.68 8.21 -0.82
CA GLY A 14 7.05 8.65 -2.08
C GLY A 14 7.58 7.86 -3.27
N ILE A 15 8.89 7.63 -3.36
CA ILE A 15 9.51 6.80 -4.40
C ILE A 15 9.02 5.35 -4.31
N LEU A 16 9.03 4.75 -3.11
CA LEU A 16 8.56 3.37 -2.91
C LEU A 16 7.09 3.20 -3.30
N TYR A 17 6.23 4.14 -2.88
CA TYR A 17 4.81 4.12 -3.21
C TYR A 17 4.59 4.35 -4.71
N GLY A 18 5.27 5.32 -5.31
CA GLY A 18 5.19 5.61 -6.75
C GLY A 18 5.64 4.43 -7.62
N LEU A 19 6.76 3.79 -7.30
CA LEU A 19 7.22 2.59 -7.99
C LEU A 19 6.21 1.45 -7.87
N SER A 20 5.65 1.24 -6.68
CA SER A 20 4.62 0.23 -6.48
C SER A 20 3.38 0.48 -7.34
N LEU A 21 2.97 1.74 -7.49
CA LEU A 21 1.80 2.15 -8.28
C LEU A 21 2.05 1.92 -9.78
N ILE A 22 3.25 2.25 -10.27
CA ILE A 22 3.63 2.00 -11.67
C ILE A 22 3.59 0.51 -11.98
N LEU A 23 4.16 -0.33 -11.12
CA LEU A 23 4.12 -1.79 -11.29
C LEU A 23 2.69 -2.34 -11.25
N PHE A 24 1.84 -1.77 -10.40
CA PHE A 24 0.42 -2.13 -10.35
C PHE A 24 -0.30 -1.79 -11.66
N ILE A 25 -0.13 -0.57 -12.18
CA ILE A 25 -0.71 -0.12 -13.45
C ILE A 25 -0.22 -1.00 -14.61
N ASP A 26 1.08 -1.30 -14.65
CA ASP A 26 1.66 -2.16 -15.68
C ASP A 26 1.04 -3.57 -15.63
N GLY A 27 0.84 -4.13 -14.43
CA GLY A 27 0.12 -5.39 -14.27
C GLY A 27 -1.33 -5.34 -14.74
N ILE A 28 -2.04 -4.21 -14.55
CA ILE A 28 -3.38 -4.01 -15.12
C ILE A 28 -3.31 -4.00 -16.63
N ILE A 29 -2.42 -3.21 -17.25
CA ILE A 29 -2.26 -3.15 -18.70
C ILE A 29 -1.98 -4.55 -19.27
N LEU A 30 -1.09 -5.29 -18.62
CA LEU A 30 -0.71 -6.64 -19.01
C LEU A 30 -1.90 -7.62 -19.00
N SER A 31 -2.80 -7.49 -18.02
CA SER A 31 -4.00 -8.33 -17.92
C SER A 31 -5.03 -8.06 -19.03
N GLN A 32 -5.09 -6.83 -19.54
CA GLN A 32 -6.03 -6.45 -20.61
C GLN A 32 -5.59 -7.03 -21.97
N GLN A 33 -4.33 -7.47 -22.07
CA GLN A 33 -3.80 -8.14 -23.25
C GLN A 33 -4.09 -9.65 -23.28
N GLU A 34 -4.77 -10.21 -22.28
CA GLU A 34 -5.15 -11.62 -22.30
C GLU A 34 -6.18 -11.88 -23.42
N PRO A 35 -6.05 -13.01 -24.15
CA PRO A 35 -6.90 -13.32 -25.31
C PRO A 35 -8.36 -13.60 -24.90
N ASN A 36 -8.58 -14.11 -23.68
CA ASN A 36 -9.92 -14.29 -23.13
C ASN A 36 -10.33 -13.06 -22.31
N ARG A 37 -11.46 -12.44 -22.67
CA ARG A 37 -12.02 -11.27 -21.96
C ARG A 37 -12.45 -11.57 -20.53
N GLU A 38 -12.87 -12.79 -20.23
CA GLU A 38 -13.21 -13.20 -18.85
C GLU A 38 -11.99 -13.14 -17.91
N ASN A 39 -10.80 -13.22 -18.50
CA ASN A 39 -9.54 -13.14 -17.79
C ASN A 39 -9.00 -11.71 -17.66
N HIS A 40 -9.72 -10.69 -18.14
CA HIS A 40 -9.32 -9.29 -17.97
C HIS A 40 -9.43 -8.87 -16.50
N PHE A 41 -8.61 -7.87 -16.13
CA PHE A 41 -8.66 -7.33 -14.79
C PHE A 41 -9.96 -6.57 -14.57
N SER A 42 -10.67 -6.96 -13.51
CA SER A 42 -11.99 -6.43 -13.17
C SER A 42 -11.89 -5.44 -12.02
N PHE A 43 -12.87 -4.54 -11.89
CA PHE A 43 -12.92 -3.54 -10.80
C PHE A 43 -12.80 -4.17 -9.40
N LEU A 44 -13.40 -5.35 -9.19
CA LEU A 44 -13.31 -6.08 -7.91
C LEU A 44 -11.86 -6.41 -7.51
N GLN A 45 -10.98 -6.63 -8.48
CA GLN A 45 -9.55 -6.90 -8.23
C GLN A 45 -8.78 -5.64 -7.82
N CYS A 46 -9.34 -4.45 -8.04
CA CYS A 46 -8.77 -3.17 -7.62
C CYS A 46 -9.08 -2.83 -6.17
N ILE A 47 -10.10 -3.45 -5.56
CA ILE A 47 -10.56 -3.14 -4.19
C ILE A 47 -9.40 -3.14 -3.19
N PRO A 48 -8.51 -4.17 -3.13
CA PRO A 48 -7.38 -4.12 -2.21
C PRO A 48 -6.47 -2.93 -2.44
N ALA A 49 -6.17 -2.58 -3.70
CA ALA A 49 -5.33 -1.43 -3.99
C ALA A 49 -5.95 -0.10 -3.51
N VAL A 50 -7.27 0.06 -3.67
CA VAL A 50 -8.01 1.23 -3.17
C VAL A 50 -7.96 1.31 -1.65
N PHE A 51 -8.22 0.22 -0.93
CA PHE A 51 -8.15 0.20 0.53
C PHE A 51 -6.73 0.47 1.04
N SER A 52 -5.72 -0.07 0.36
CA SER A 52 -4.30 0.21 0.64
C SER A 52 -3.97 1.70 0.48
N THR A 53 -4.39 2.31 -0.63
CA THR A 53 -4.24 3.77 -0.86
C THR A 53 -4.95 4.58 0.21
N ALA A 54 -6.18 4.20 0.55
CA ALA A 54 -6.96 4.89 1.57
C ALA A 54 -6.29 4.82 2.95
N GLY A 55 -5.79 3.65 3.35
CA GLY A 55 -5.03 3.48 4.59
C GLY A 55 -3.75 4.33 4.61
N PHE A 56 -3.03 4.41 3.49
CA PHE A 56 -1.86 5.28 3.35
C PHE A 56 -2.20 6.77 3.53
N LEU A 57 -3.29 7.23 2.91
CA LEU A 57 -3.76 8.63 3.02
C LEU A 57 -4.27 8.94 4.43
N LEU A 58 -5.02 8.03 5.05
CA LEU A 58 -5.51 8.19 6.42
C LEU A 58 -4.35 8.36 7.40
N LEU A 59 -3.24 7.62 7.22
CA LEU A 59 -2.07 7.78 8.08
C LEU A 59 -1.38 9.14 7.91
N HIS A 60 -1.46 9.77 6.74
CA HIS A 60 -0.95 11.14 6.57
C HIS A 60 -1.71 12.16 7.42
N LEU A 61 -3.00 11.91 7.67
CA LEU A 61 -3.86 12.78 8.46
C LEU A 61 -3.62 12.64 9.98
N VAL A 62 -2.94 11.58 10.43
CA VAL A 62 -2.66 11.38 11.86
C VAL A 62 -1.37 12.10 12.24
N SER A 63 -1.45 12.94 13.28
CA SER A 63 -0.25 13.51 13.89
C SER A 63 0.31 12.59 14.98
N PRO A 64 1.63 12.37 15.06
CA PRO A 64 2.19 11.58 16.16
C PRO A 64 2.00 12.21 17.55
N SER A 65 1.90 13.54 17.65
CA SER A 65 1.47 14.27 18.87
C SER A 65 0.11 13.81 19.39
N GLU A 66 -0.92 13.75 18.54
CA GLU A 66 -2.28 13.30 18.92
C GLU A 66 -2.24 11.90 19.55
N VAL A 67 -1.40 11.01 19.00
CA VAL A 67 -1.25 9.64 19.52
C VAL A 67 -0.53 9.62 20.87
N LYS A 68 0.49 10.48 21.05
CA LYS A 68 1.28 10.63 22.28
C LYS A 68 0.43 11.21 23.42
N GLU A 69 -0.38 12.21 23.13
CA GLU A 69 -1.29 12.89 24.07
C GLU A 69 -2.52 12.05 24.45
N ARG A 70 -2.62 10.83 23.91
CA ARG A 70 -3.74 9.89 24.11
C ARG A 70 -5.07 10.37 23.56
N ASP A 71 -5.06 11.18 22.51
CA ASP A 71 -6.29 11.51 21.78
C ASP A 71 -6.87 10.22 21.17
N GLY A 72 -8.14 9.94 21.51
CA GLY A 72 -8.87 8.79 21.01
C GLY A 72 -9.02 8.82 19.49
N ARG A 73 -9.19 10.01 18.90
CA ARG A 73 -9.36 10.15 17.45
C ARG A 73 -8.09 9.76 16.69
N GLY A 74 -6.92 10.30 17.09
CA GLY A 74 -5.64 9.96 16.46
C GLY A 74 -5.33 8.47 16.52
N ARG A 75 -5.62 7.82 17.66
CA ARG A 75 -5.42 6.37 17.83
C ARG A 75 -6.35 5.52 16.98
N VAL A 76 -7.64 5.89 16.91
CA VAL A 76 -8.62 5.18 16.08
C VAL A 76 -8.25 5.32 14.61
N LEU A 77 -7.90 6.53 14.15
CA LEU A 77 -7.46 6.74 12.78
C LEU A 77 -6.18 5.95 12.46
N LEU A 78 -5.19 5.95 13.36
CA LEU A 78 -3.98 5.15 13.19
C LEU A 78 -4.31 3.65 13.06
N PHE A 79 -5.17 3.14 13.94
CA PHE A 79 -5.60 1.75 13.90
C PHE A 79 -6.35 1.42 12.60
N MET A 80 -7.29 2.26 12.19
CA MET A 80 -8.06 2.07 10.95
C MET A 80 -7.16 2.12 9.71
N SER A 81 -6.14 2.99 9.69
CA SER A 81 -5.14 3.04 8.63
C SER A 81 -4.38 1.72 8.51
N TRP A 82 -3.86 1.19 9.63
CA TRP A 82 -3.15 -0.10 9.63
C TRP A 82 -4.07 -1.26 9.29
N LEU A 83 -5.30 -1.25 9.78
CA LEU A 83 -6.30 -2.25 9.46
C LEU A 83 -6.61 -2.27 7.96
N ALA A 84 -6.77 -1.09 7.33
CA ALA A 84 -6.98 -0.98 5.89
C ALA A 84 -5.77 -1.48 5.10
N LEU A 85 -4.55 -1.11 5.50
CA LEU A 85 -3.31 -1.54 4.86
C LEU A 85 -3.13 -3.07 4.93
N PHE A 86 -3.11 -3.65 6.13
CA PHE A 86 -2.92 -5.10 6.30
C PHE A 86 -4.10 -5.91 5.75
N GLY A 87 -5.33 -5.44 5.98
CA GLY A 87 -6.54 -6.07 5.43
C GLY A 87 -6.49 -6.12 3.90
N SER A 88 -6.01 -5.04 3.27
CA SER A 88 -5.81 -5.03 1.82
C SER A 88 -4.74 -5.99 1.34
N SER A 89 -3.60 -6.14 2.05
CA SER A 89 -2.56 -7.10 1.67
C SER A 89 -3.08 -8.53 1.73
N VAL A 90 -3.85 -8.88 2.77
CA VAL A 90 -4.50 -10.19 2.89
C VAL A 90 -5.54 -10.39 1.78
N GLY A 91 -6.37 -9.39 1.50
CA GLY A 91 -7.34 -9.43 0.40
C GLY A 91 -6.69 -9.64 -0.97
N ALA A 92 -5.56 -8.96 -1.22
CA ALA A 92 -4.77 -9.15 -2.43
C ALA A 92 -4.19 -10.57 -2.54
N LEU A 93 -3.70 -11.15 -1.44
CA LEU A 93 -3.21 -12.53 -1.42
C LEU A 93 -4.32 -13.53 -1.72
N VAL A 94 -5.51 -13.34 -1.14
CA VAL A 94 -6.69 -14.17 -1.41
C VAL A 94 -7.07 -14.11 -2.90
N ILE A 95 -7.11 -12.91 -3.47
CA ILE A 95 -7.37 -12.71 -4.91
C ILE A 95 -6.28 -13.38 -5.76
N ALA A 96 -5.01 -13.18 -5.43
CA ALA A 96 -3.89 -13.79 -6.14
C ALA A 96 -3.99 -15.33 -6.11
N PHE A 97 -4.33 -15.90 -4.96
CA PHE A 97 -4.51 -17.35 -4.83
C PHE A 97 -5.68 -17.85 -5.69
N PHE A 98 -6.90 -17.32 -5.51
CA PHE A 98 -8.07 -17.87 -6.20
C PHE A 98 -8.13 -17.57 -7.70
N LEU A 99 -7.59 -16.43 -8.15
CA LEU A 99 -7.72 -15.98 -9.54
C LEU A 99 -6.44 -16.16 -10.38
N TYR A 100 -5.29 -16.40 -9.74
CA TYR A 100 -4.00 -16.47 -10.43
C TYR A 100 -3.15 -17.70 -10.06
N THR A 101 -3.55 -18.53 -9.09
CA THR A 101 -2.89 -19.82 -8.83
C THR A 101 -3.76 -21.01 -9.30
N GLY A 102 -3.20 -21.86 -10.19
CA GLY A 102 -3.86 -23.05 -10.73
C GLY A 102 -3.63 -23.26 -12.24
N LYS A 103 -4.05 -24.42 -12.79
CA LYS A 103 -4.11 -24.68 -14.25
C LYS A 103 -5.25 -23.89 -14.89
N GLN A 104 -5.25 -22.57 -14.74
CA GLN A 104 -6.26 -21.69 -15.31
C GLN A 104 -5.88 -21.28 -16.74
N SER A 105 -6.90 -20.98 -17.55
CA SER A 105 -6.81 -20.51 -18.94
C SER A 105 -6.04 -19.19 -19.14
N ARG A 106 -5.43 -18.65 -18.08
CA ARG A 106 -4.64 -17.42 -18.09
C ARG A 106 -3.21 -17.71 -18.47
N THR A 107 -2.70 -16.90 -19.39
CA THR A 107 -1.33 -17.01 -19.86
C THR A 107 -0.34 -16.41 -18.85
N ARG A 108 -0.79 -15.48 -17.98
CA ARG A 108 0.09 -14.70 -17.09
C ARG A 108 -0.47 -14.57 -15.68
N ALA A 109 0.34 -14.96 -14.68
CA ALA A 109 0.07 -14.71 -13.26
C ALA A 109 0.56 -13.32 -12.77
N ALA A 110 1.33 -12.61 -13.61
CA ALA A 110 1.96 -11.33 -13.28
C ALA A 110 1.00 -10.24 -12.73
N PRO A 111 -0.25 -10.09 -13.21
CA PRO A 111 -1.18 -9.10 -12.64
C PRO A 111 -1.58 -9.36 -11.18
N GLY A 112 -1.68 -10.63 -10.78
CA GLY A 112 -1.95 -10.98 -9.38
C GLY A 112 -0.74 -10.67 -8.49
N VAL A 113 0.47 -10.93 -8.99
CA VAL A 113 1.71 -10.63 -8.28
C VAL A 113 1.91 -9.12 -8.11
N SER A 114 1.61 -8.30 -9.13
CA SER A 114 1.73 -6.85 -9.03
C SER A 114 0.76 -6.25 -8.01
N LEU A 115 -0.47 -6.78 -7.91
CA LEU A 115 -1.44 -6.38 -6.90
C LEU A 115 -0.93 -6.69 -5.48
N VAL A 116 -0.41 -7.90 -5.25
CA VAL A 116 0.18 -8.27 -3.95
C VAL A 116 1.38 -7.39 -3.63
N LEU A 117 2.29 -7.18 -4.58
CA LEU A 117 3.45 -6.30 -4.39
C LEU A 117 3.03 -4.89 -3.99
N TYR A 118 2.05 -4.32 -4.68
CA TYR A 118 1.52 -2.98 -4.37
C TYR A 118 0.97 -2.90 -2.95
N THR A 119 0.08 -3.83 -2.58
CA THR A 119 -0.53 -3.86 -1.24
C THR A 119 0.43 -4.22 -0.11
N CYS A 120 1.59 -4.82 -0.40
CA CYS A 120 2.66 -5.06 0.58
C CYS A 120 3.66 -3.89 0.68
N LEU A 121 3.93 -3.20 -0.43
CA LEU A 121 4.83 -2.04 -0.44
C LEU A 121 4.19 -0.80 0.21
N ALA A 122 2.87 -0.66 0.14
CA ALA A 122 2.15 0.42 0.80
C ALA A 122 2.35 0.46 2.34
N PRO A 123 2.17 -0.62 3.13
CA PRO A 123 2.44 -0.60 4.56
C PRO A 123 3.93 -0.39 4.89
N ILE A 124 4.85 -0.84 4.03
CA ILE A 124 6.28 -0.56 4.19
C ILE A 124 6.56 0.93 4.03
N SER A 125 6.07 1.54 2.94
CA SER A 125 6.19 2.99 2.68
C SER A 125 5.56 3.81 3.82
N THR A 126 4.38 3.37 4.28
CA THR A 126 3.69 3.96 5.45
C THR A 126 4.55 3.88 6.71
N SER A 127 5.19 2.75 6.98
CA SER A 127 6.06 2.56 8.14
C SER A 127 7.25 3.52 8.12
N VAL A 128 7.88 3.69 6.94
CA VAL A 128 9.01 4.60 6.75
C VAL A 128 8.58 6.05 7.03
N LEU A 129 7.42 6.47 6.52
CA LEU A 129 6.86 7.80 6.79
C LEU A 129 6.56 8.01 8.26
N TRP A 130 5.86 7.06 8.88
CA TRP A 130 5.48 7.14 10.28
C TRP A 130 6.71 7.26 11.17
N TRP A 131 7.73 6.43 10.92
CA TRP A 131 8.98 6.49 11.67
C TRP A 131 9.69 7.84 11.48
N GLY A 132 9.77 8.32 10.24
CA GLY A 132 10.36 9.63 9.93
C GLY A 132 9.67 10.78 10.66
N ARG A 133 8.33 10.79 10.69
CA ARG A 133 7.54 11.80 11.41
C ARG A 133 7.74 11.72 12.92
N ARG A 134 7.78 10.51 13.49
CA ARG A 134 7.99 10.33 14.93
C ARG A 134 9.35 10.82 15.41
N VAL A 135 10.43 10.51 14.70
CA VAL A 135 11.78 10.97 15.05
C VAL A 135 11.87 12.49 14.93
N SER A 136 11.30 13.03 13.86
CA SER A 136 11.29 14.47 13.63
C SER A 136 10.57 15.28 14.71
N GLU A 137 9.54 14.72 15.34
CA GLU A 137 8.74 15.41 16.36
C GLU A 137 9.26 15.14 17.79
N SER A 138 10.11 14.11 17.97
CA SER A 138 10.82 13.89 19.23
C SER A 138 12.03 14.82 19.43
N ASP A 139 12.62 15.30 18.34
CA ASP A 139 13.78 16.21 18.36
C ASP A 139 13.41 17.68 18.62
N GLU A 140 12.11 18.02 18.72
CA GLU A 140 11.61 19.37 19.01
C GLU A 140 11.48 19.67 20.53
N TRP A 141 12.24 18.96 21.37
CA TRP A 141 12.33 19.17 22.84
C TRP A 141 13.75 19.57 23.27
#